data_AF-A0A524GWY6-F1
#
_entry.id   AF-A0A524GWY6-F1
#
_cell.length_a   1.000
_cell.length_b   1.000
_cell.length_c   1.000
_cell.angle_alpha   90.00
_cell.angle_beta   90.00
_cell.angle_gamma   90.00
#
_symmetry.space_group_name_H-M   'P 1'
#
loop_
_entity.id
_entity.type
_entity.pdbx_description
1 polymer ?
#
loop_
_entity_poly.entity_id
_entity_poly.type
_entity_poly.pdbx_seq_one_letter_code
_entity_poly.pdbx_strand_id
1 'polypeptide(L)' 'VMQLAITEIIEFPEIPVKVTLNEYIEIAKYYCTSKSSTFVNGILDNIVKEIREKGLFAKTGKGLIGEKIEN' A
#
# COMPACT_ATOMS: atom_id res chain seq x y z
N VAL A 1 9.52 -2.03 -7.12
CA VAL A 1 8.53 -1.15 -6.46
C VAL A 1 7.42 -1.94 -5.78
N MET A 2 6.66 -2.79 -6.47
CA MET A 2 5.51 -3.50 -5.87
C MET A 2 5.87 -4.44 -4.71
N GLN A 3 6.95 -5.23 -4.83
CA GLN A 3 7.41 -6.10 -3.74
C GLN A 3 7.70 -5.29 -2.46
N LEU A 4 8.37 -4.14 -2.60
CA LEU A 4 8.68 -3.27 -1.46
C LEU A 4 7.40 -2.70 -0.82
N ALA A 5 6.44 -2.25 -1.64
CA ALA A 5 5.14 -1.79 -1.16
C ALA A 5 4.40 -2.87 -0.35
N ILE A 6 4.38 -4.10 -0.86
CA ILE A 6 3.74 -5.24 -0.19
C ILE A 6 4.46 -5.58 1.11
N THR A 7 5.80 -5.62 1.10
CA THR A 7 6.60 -5.86 2.30
C THR A 7 6.32 -4.82 3.37
N GLU A 8 6.30 -3.53 3.04
CA GLU A 8 6.00 -2.47 4.00
C GLU A 8 4.57 -2.54 4.54
N ILE A 9 3.61 -2.95 3.71
CA ILE A 9 2.23 -3.14 4.17
C ILE A 9 2.12 -4.30 5.17
N ILE A 10 2.81 -5.41 4.92
CA ILE A 10 2.70 -6.61 5.74
C ILE A 10 3.56 -6.52 7.00
N GLU A 11 4.81 -6.09 6.87
CA GLU A 11 5.82 -6.21 7.92
C GLU A 11 5.96 -4.97 8.80
N PHE A 12 5.51 -3.79 8.35
CA PHE A 12 5.67 -2.52 9.08
C PHE A 12 4.32 -2.00 9.61
N PRO A 13 3.88 -2.44 10.80
CA PRO A 13 2.57 -2.11 11.35
C PRO A 13 2.38 -0.62 11.63
N GLU A 14 3.46 0.13 11.86
CA GLU A 14 3.47 1.56 12.16
C GLU A 14 3.25 2.48 10.97
N ILE A 15 3.37 1.95 9.75
CA ILE A 15 3.23 2.71 8.51
C ILE A 15 1.81 2.52 7.97
N PRO A 16 1.00 3.60 7.84
CA PRO A 16 -0.34 3.51 7.26
C PRO A 16 -0.29 3.04 5.80
N VAL A 17 -1.22 2.17 5.40
CA VAL A 17 -1.27 1.61 4.04
C VAL A 17 -1.39 2.70 2.99
N LYS A 18 -2.18 3.74 3.27
CA LYS A 18 -2.36 4.87 2.35
C LYS A 18 -1.04 5.62 2.09
N VAL A 19 -0.19 5.75 3.10
CA VAL A 19 1.12 6.41 2.95
C VAL A 19 1.99 5.56 2.04
N THR A 20 2.11 4.27 2.34
CA THR A 20 2.84 3.31 1.49
C THR A 20 2.39 3.39 0.03
N LEU A 21 1.08 3.27 -0.24
CA LEU A 21 0.56 3.34 -1.61
C LEU A 21 0.97 4.63 -2.32
N ASN A 22 0.79 5.79 -1.67
CA ASN A 22 1.14 7.08 -2.25
C ASN A 22 2.63 7.16 -2.62
N GLU A 23 3.52 6.76 -1.71
CA GLU A 23 4.97 6.83 -1.93
C GLU A 23 5.42 5.90 -3.07
N TYR A 24 4.92 4.65 -3.12
CA TYR A 24 5.31 3.72 -4.18
C TYR A 24 4.70 4.07 -5.55
N ILE A 25 3.56 4.77 -5.59
CA ILE A 25 3.01 5.35 -6.83
C ILE A 25 3.88 6.50 -7.32
N GLU A 26 4.33 7.40 -6.44
CA GLU A 26 5.25 8.49 -6.79
C GLU A 26 6.62 7.97 -7.25
N ILE A 27 7.17 6.95 -6.58
CA ILE A 27 8.39 6.26 -7.04
C ILE A 27 8.18 5.68 -8.45
N ALA A 28 7.03 5.06 -8.72
CA ALA A 28 6.72 4.53 -10.05
C ALA A 28 6.57 5.64 -11.12
N LYS A 29 6.07 6.83 -10.76
CA LYS A 29 6.04 7.99 -11.67
C LYS A 29 7.44 8.46 -12.06
N TYR A 30 8.36 8.50 -11.08
CA TYR A 30 9.69 9.08 -11.29
C TYR A 30 10.67 8.12 -11.97
N TYR A 31 10.62 6.82 -11.60
CA TYR A 31 11.64 5.85 -11.99
C TYR A 31 11.19 4.84 -13.06
N CYS A 32 9.93 4.87 -13.51
CA CYS A 32 9.42 3.96 -14.54
C CYS A 32 8.89 4.73 -15.77
N THR A 33 8.04 4.10 -16.56
CA THR A 33 7.48 4.73 -17.77
C THR A 33 6.30 5.65 -17.42
N SER A 34 5.94 6.56 -18.31
CA SER A 34 4.80 7.49 -18.13
C SER A 34 3.44 6.80 -17.88
N LYS A 35 3.29 5.51 -18.21
CA LYS A 35 2.08 4.71 -17.93
C LYS A 35 2.18 3.86 -16.66
N SER A 36 3.36 3.77 -16.05
CA SER A 36 3.63 2.85 -14.95
C SER A 36 2.91 3.23 -13.66
N SER A 37 2.66 4.51 -13.40
CA SER A 37 1.96 4.93 -12.17
C SER A 37 0.52 4.44 -12.10
N THR A 38 -0.23 4.54 -13.21
CA THR A 38 -1.62 4.06 -13.28
C THR A 38 -1.67 2.54 -13.19
N PHE A 39 -0.72 1.85 -13.84
CA PHE A 39 -0.61 0.39 -13.76
C PHE A 39 -0.29 -0.07 -12.33
N VAL A 40 0.71 0.53 -11.68
CA VAL A 40 1.11 0.21 -10.30
C VAL A 40 -0.02 0.51 -9.33
N ASN A 41 -0.71 1.65 -9.46
CA ASN A 41 -1.87 1.97 -8.62
C ASN A 41 -2.94 0.87 -8.73
N GLY A 42 -3.37 0.52 -9.96
CA GLY A 42 -4.42 -0.49 -10.14
C GLY A 42 -4.05 -1.88 -9.63
N ILE A 43 -2.78 -2.29 -9.75
CA ILE A 43 -2.31 -3.58 -9.21
C ILE A 43 -2.22 -3.54 -7.69
N LEU A 44 -1.64 -2.49 -7.11
CA LEU A 44 -1.49 -2.39 -5.65
C LEU A 44 -2.84 -2.25 -4.94
N ASP A 45 -3.81 -1.52 -5.50
CA ASP A 45 -5.16 -1.42 -4.94
C ASP A 45 -5.83 -2.80 -4.82
N ASN A 46 -5.75 -3.61 -5.88
CA ASN A 46 -6.29 -4.97 -5.88
C ASN A 46 -5.59 -5.88 -4.86
N ILE A 47 -4.25 -5.81 -4.79
CA ILE A 47 -3.47 -6.59 -3.83
C ILE A 47 -3.83 -6.20 -2.41
N VAL A 48 -3.89 -4.89 -2.10
CA VAL A 48 -4.23 -4.38 -0.77
C VAL A 48 -5.61 -4.85 -0.34
N LYS A 49 -6.59 -4.82 -1.24
CA LYS A 49 -7.93 -5.34 -0.98
C LYS A 49 -7.88 -6.82 -0.60
N GLU A 50 -7.20 -7.65 -1.39
CA GLU A 50 -7.07 -9.09 -1.14
C GLU A 50 -6.37 -9.41 0.19
N ILE A 51 -5.27 -8.73 0.50
CA ILE A 51 -4.53 -8.98 1.74
C ILE A 51 -5.27 -8.44 2.98
N ARG A 52 -6.11 -7.42 2.84
CA ARG A 52 -7.05 -6.97 3.89
C ARG A 52 -8.13 -8.02 4.13
N GLU A 53 -8.78 -8.52 3.08
CA GLU A 53 -9.80 -9.57 3.17
C GLU A 53 -9.27 -10.85 3.83
N LYS A 54 -8.00 -11.19 3.58
CA LYS A 54 -7.31 -12.33 4.21
C LYS A 54 -6.77 -12.05 5.61
N GLY A 55 -6.86 -10.81 6.11
CA GLY A 55 -6.33 -10.44 7.43
C GLY A 55 -4.82 -10.61 7.58
N LEU A 56 -4.04 -10.42 6.51
CA LEU A 56 -2.60 -10.72 6.48
C LEU A 56 -1.70 -9.70 7.18
N PHE A 57 -2.26 -8.58 7.64
CA PHE A 57 -1.52 -7.55 8.36
C PHE A 57 -2.42 -6.82 9.35
N ALA A 58 -1.81 -6.25 10.39
CA ALA A 58 -2.48 -5.40 11.36
C ALA A 58 -1.68 -4.11 11.53
N LYS A 59 -2.30 -2.97 11.24
CA LYS A 59 -1.66 -1.67 11.44
C LYS A 59 -1.85 -1.19 12.88
N THR A 60 -0.79 -0.66 13.49
CA THR A 60 -0.82 -0.05 14.83
C THR A 60 0.03 1.21 14.86
N GLY A 61 -0.45 2.32 15.44
CA GLY A 61 0.34 3.56 15.46
C GLY A 61 -0.49 4.84 15.40
N LYS A 62 0.14 5.97 15.74
CA LYS A 62 -0.53 7.28 15.86
C LYS A 62 -1.06 7.83 14.53
N GLY A 63 -0.54 7.38 13.39
CA GLY A 63 -0.93 7.80 12.04
C GLY A 63 -2.20 7.12 11.49
N LEU A 64 -2.84 6.24 12.25
CA LEU A 64 -3.97 5.40 11.80
C LEU A 64 -5.34 5.99 12.09
N ILE A 65 -5.41 7.25 12.54
CA ILE A 65 -6.67 7.96 12.79
C ILE A 65 -7.43 8.10 11.46
N GLY A 66 -8.28 7.12 11.14
CA GLY A 66 -9.04 7.06 9.88
C GLY A 66 -8.90 5.76 9.09
N GLU A 67 -7.97 4.86 9.43
CA GLU A 67 -8.01 3.49 8.90
C GLU A 67 -9.09 2.71 9.66
N LYS A 68 -10.33 2.76 9.18
CA LYS A 68 -11.33 1.80 9.63
C LYS A 68 -10.90 0.42 9.15
N ILE A 69 -10.79 -0.52 10.09
CA ILE A 69 -10.87 -1.93 9.77
C ILE A 69 -12.32 -2.12 9.29
N GLU A 70 -12.54 -2.04 7.98
CA GLU A 70 -13.80 -2.49 7.41
C GLU A 70 -13.85 -3.99 7.60
N ASN A 71 -14.75 -4.43 8.49
CA ASN A 71 -15.08 -5.83 8.72
C ASN A 71 -15.86 -6.39 7.53
#